data_AF-A0A930A5J2-F1
#
_entry.id   AF-A0A930A5J2-F1
#
_cell.length_a   1.000
_cell.length_b   1.000
_cell.length_c   1.000
_cell.angle_alpha   90.00
_cell.angle_beta   90.00
_cell.angle_gamma   90.00
#
_symmetry.space_group_name_H-M   'P 1'
#
loop_
_entity.id
_entity.type
_entity.pdbx_description
1 polymer ?
#
loop_
_entity_poly.entity_id
_entity_poly.type
_entity_poly.pdbx_seq_one_letter_code
_entity_poly.pdbx_strand_id
1 'polypeptide(L)'
;VQEGIMANDPSLANKPEKVKAGIIDGRVSKSLQDMCLVDQEYFLDSNLKCGQYLKENNAEVVKFVKYIVGEGIEKKQDDFAAEVAAMAK
;
A
#
# COMPACT_ATOMS: atom_id res chain seq x y z
N VAL A 1 3.50 16.84 0.02
CA VAL A 1 2.48 16.02 0.72
C VAL A 1 3.03 15.39 2.00
N GLN A 2 4.06 14.54 1.94
CA GLN A 2 4.67 13.93 3.14
C GLN A 2 5.22 14.96 4.15
N GLU A 3 5.86 16.04 3.66
CA GLU A 3 6.29 17.17 4.51
C GLU A 3 5.13 17.85 5.27
N GLY A 4 3.97 18.00 4.62
CA GLY A 4 2.77 18.58 5.25
C GLY A 4 2.14 17.65 6.28
N ILE A 5 2.17 16.33 6.05
CA ILE A 5 1.72 15.32 7.03
C ILE A 5 2.63 15.33 8.26
N MET A 6 3.94 15.53 8.06
CA MET A 6 4.91 15.63 9.16
C MET A 6 4.81 16.90 9.98
N ALA A 7 4.53 18.04 9.33
CA ALA A 7 4.33 19.31 10.02
C ALA A 7 3.10 19.28 10.95
N ASN A 8 2.10 18.44 10.63
CA ASN A 8 0.89 18.25 11.42
C ASN A 8 1.03 17.19 12.54
N ASP A 9 2.15 16.48 12.63
CA ASP A 9 2.41 15.48 13.68
C ASP A 9 3.28 16.11 14.80
N PRO A 10 2.70 16.40 15.99
CA PRO A 10 3.39 17.09 17.08
C PRO A 10 4.63 16.33 17.60
N SER A 11 4.66 15.01 17.42
CA SER A 11 5.75 14.15 17.89
C SER A 11 7.01 14.21 17.01
N LEU A 12 6.85 14.66 15.75
CA LEU A 12 7.90 14.73 14.76
C LEU A 12 8.45 16.15 14.57
N ALA A 13 7.66 17.17 14.94
CA ALA A 13 8.01 18.58 14.83
C ALA A 13 9.26 18.99 15.63
N ASN A 14 9.56 18.32 16.74
CA ASN A 14 10.71 18.66 17.62
C ASN A 14 12.02 17.94 17.25
N LYS A 15 12.04 17.09 16.21
CA LYS A 15 13.25 16.35 15.81
C LYS A 15 14.21 17.21 14.98
N PRO A 16 15.53 16.96 15.03
CA PRO A 16 16.50 17.62 14.16
C PRO A 16 16.14 17.45 12.68
N GLU A 17 16.43 18.46 11.87
CA GLU A 17 16.04 18.51 10.45
C GLU A 17 16.57 17.32 9.65
N LYS A 18 17.81 16.89 9.92
CA LYS A 18 18.42 15.68 9.34
C LYS A 18 17.63 14.40 9.65
N VAL A 19 17.05 14.31 10.85
CA VAL A 19 16.24 13.16 11.27
C VAL A 19 14.88 13.21 10.57
N LYS A 20 14.26 14.39 10.46
CA LYS A 20 13.00 14.56 9.72
C LYS A 20 13.16 14.15 8.26
N ALA A 21 14.22 14.61 7.59
CA ALA A 21 14.52 14.25 6.21
C ALA A 21 14.64 12.73 6.03
N GLY A 22 15.36 12.04 6.93
CA GLY A 22 15.48 10.58 6.87
C GLY A 22 14.14 9.83 7.08
N ILE A 23 13.25 10.36 7.92
CA ILE A 23 11.92 9.76 8.11
C ILE A 23 11.03 10.00 6.88
N ILE A 24 11.12 11.17 6.25
CA ILE A 24 10.40 11.45 4.98
C ILE A 24 10.86 10.48 3.91
N ASP A 25 12.17 10.34 3.74
CA ASP A 25 12.76 9.45 2.75
C ASP A 25 12.32 7.99 2.97
N GLY A 26 12.38 7.50 4.22
CA GLY A 26 11.88 6.16 4.55
C GLY A 26 10.38 5.98 4.27
N ARG A 27 9.55 6.99 4.55
CA ARG A 27 8.10 6.95 4.24
C ARG A 27 7.84 6.96 2.73
N VAL A 28 8.58 7.75 1.97
CA VAL A 28 8.48 7.78 0.51
C VAL A 28 8.90 6.44 -0.07
N SER A 29 10.04 5.90 0.35
CA SER A 29 10.53 4.59 -0.06
C SER A 29 9.49 3.49 0.21
N LYS A 30 8.92 3.44 1.42
CA LYS A 30 7.86 2.49 1.75
C LYS A 30 6.60 2.67 0.88
N SER A 31 6.18 3.92 0.65
CA SER A 31 5.01 4.20 -0.19
C SER A 31 5.21 3.70 -1.62
N LEU A 32 6.42 3.85 -2.16
CA LEU A 32 6.79 3.32 -3.48
C LEU A 32 6.79 1.79 -3.48
N GLN A 33 7.34 1.15 -2.44
CA GLN A 33 7.29 -0.31 -2.31
C GLN A 33 5.85 -0.84 -2.26
N ASP A 34 4.91 -0.14 -1.61
CA ASP A 34 3.52 -0.60 -1.50
C ASP A 34 2.72 -0.37 -2.80
N MET A 35 3.01 0.72 -3.53
CA MET A 35 2.20 1.18 -4.67
C MET A 35 2.77 0.85 -6.05
N CYS A 36 4.09 0.70 -6.19
CA CYS A 36 4.75 0.56 -7.48
C CYS A 36 5.27 -0.87 -7.69
N LEU A 37 4.76 -1.56 -8.72
CA LEU A 37 5.14 -2.95 -9.03
C LEU A 37 6.66 -3.16 -9.11
N VAL A 38 7.39 -2.22 -9.71
CA VAL A 38 8.84 -2.35 -9.89
C VAL A 38 9.63 -2.24 -8.57
N ASP A 39 9.06 -1.60 -7.55
CA ASP A 39 9.67 -1.40 -6.24
C ASP A 39 9.22 -2.45 -5.20
N GLN A 40 8.18 -3.22 -5.52
CA GLN A 40 7.71 -4.33 -4.70
C GLN A 40 8.77 -5.43 -4.58
N GLU A 41 8.79 -6.08 -3.42
CA GLU A 41 9.55 -7.32 -3.22
C GLU A 41 9.07 -8.40 -4.19
N TYR A 42 10.02 -9.15 -4.73
CA TYR A 42 9.72 -10.24 -5.62
C TYR A 42 9.20 -11.43 -4.82
N PHE A 43 7.98 -11.88 -5.13
CA PHE A 43 7.30 -12.92 -4.34
C PHE A 43 8.09 -14.23 -4.17
N LEU A 44 8.91 -14.60 -5.17
CA LEU A 44 9.71 -15.82 -5.12
C LEU A 44 11.08 -15.62 -4.45
N ASP A 45 11.54 -14.37 -4.31
CA ASP A 45 12.78 -14.03 -3.61
C ASP A 45 12.67 -12.62 -3.01
N SER A 46 12.36 -12.56 -1.71
CA SER A 46 12.20 -11.31 -0.96
C SER A 46 13.48 -10.47 -0.86
N ASN A 47 14.65 -10.98 -1.28
CA ASN A 47 15.87 -10.19 -1.36
C ASN A 47 15.93 -9.33 -2.62
N LEU A 48 15.08 -9.62 -3.62
CA LEU A 48 15.02 -8.92 -4.88
C LEU A 48 13.75 -8.07 -4.97
N LYS A 49 13.84 -6.96 -5.70
CA LYS A 49 12.66 -6.23 -6.18
C LYS A 49 12.21 -6.80 -7.52
N CYS A 50 10.91 -6.73 -7.82
CA CYS A 50 10.38 -7.14 -9.12
C CYS A 50 11.11 -6.44 -10.29
N GLY A 51 11.41 -5.15 -10.17
CA GLY A 51 12.16 -4.41 -11.20
C GLY A 51 13.60 -4.90 -11.38
N GLN A 52 14.24 -5.36 -10.31
CA GLN A 52 15.60 -5.93 -10.37
C GLN A 52 15.58 -7.29 -11.07
N TYR A 53 14.64 -8.15 -10.68
CA TYR A 53 14.44 -9.46 -11.32
C TYR A 53 14.18 -9.32 -12.83
N LEU A 54 13.33 -8.36 -13.24
CA LEU A 54 13.05 -8.10 -14.65
C LEU A 54 14.30 -7.66 -15.42
N LYS A 55 15.10 -6.75 -14.86
CA LYS A 55 16.35 -6.28 -15.48
C LYS A 55 17.36 -7.40 -15.67
N GLU A 56 17.53 -8.27 -14.67
CA GLU A 56 18.41 -9.44 -14.75
C GLU A 56 18.01 -10.41 -15.87
N ASN A 57 16.73 -10.42 -16.24
CA ASN A 57 16.17 -11.21 -17.33
C ASN A 57 15.99 -10.42 -18.64
N ASN A 58 16.59 -9.22 -18.76
CA ASN A 58 16.45 -8.33 -19.92
C ASN A 58 14.99 -8.03 -20.30
N ALA A 59 14.13 -7.87 -19.29
CA ALA A 59 12.71 -7.59 -19.45
C ALA A 59 12.32 -6.28 -18.73
N GLU A 60 11.19 -5.71 -19.14
CA GLU A 60 10.58 -4.55 -18.50
C GLU A 60 9.05 -4.67 -18.44
N VAL A 61 8.44 -4.01 -17.46
CA VAL A 61 6.97 -3.90 -17.39
C VAL A 61 6.54 -2.68 -18.16
N VAL A 62 5.74 -2.88 -19.21
CA VAL A 62 5.11 -1.80 -19.98
C VAL A 62 3.82 -1.34 -19.31
N LYS A 63 2.92 -2.29 -19.00
CA LYS A 63 1.62 -2.02 -18.35
C LYS A 63 1.08 -3.30 -17.73
N PHE A 64 0.41 -3.18 -16.60
CA PHE A 64 -0.39 -4.26 -16.02
C PHE A 64 -1.75 -3.72 -15.57
N VAL A 65 -2.74 -4.61 -15.48
CA VAL A 65 -4.06 -4.31 -14.92
C VAL A 65 -4.43 -5.46 -14.00
N LYS A 66 -4.82 -5.15 -12.76
CA LYS A 66 -5.28 -6.14 -11.78
C LYS A 66 -6.77 -5.94 -11.57
N TYR A 67 -7.58 -6.95 -11.91
CA TYR A 67 -9.01 -6.97 -11.62
C TYR A 67 -9.25 -7.73 -10.32
N ILE A 68 -10.07 -7.18 -9.44
CA ILE A 68 -10.51 -7.85 -8.20
C ILE A 68 -12.02 -8.00 -8.24
N VAL A 69 -12.53 -9.21 -7.95
CA VAL A 69 -13.96 -9.45 -7.85
C VAL A 69 -14.52 -8.61 -6.68
N GLY A 70 -15.52 -7.78 -6.96
CA GLY A 70 -16.12 -6.89 -5.96
C GLY A 70 -15.35 -5.60 -5.70
N GLU A 71 -14.36 -5.24 -6.53
CA GLU A 71 -13.69 -3.95 -6.45
C GLU A 71 -14.70 -2.80 -6.55
N GLY A 72 -14.72 -1.92 -5.53
CA GLY A 72 -15.64 -0.80 -5.46
C GLY A 72 -17.09 -1.15 -5.10
N ILE A 73 -17.41 -2.42 -4.82
CA ILE A 73 -18.73 -2.84 -4.36
C ILE A 73 -18.74 -2.86 -2.84
N GLU A 74 -19.66 -2.11 -2.21
CA GLU A 74 -19.90 -2.21 -0.77
C GLU A 74 -20.46 -3.59 -0.46
N LYS A 75 -19.72 -4.38 0.32
CA LYS A 75 -20.15 -5.70 0.74
C LYS A 75 -21.35 -5.54 1.67
N LYS A 76 -22.53 -5.98 1.23
CA LYS A 76 -23.70 -6.08 2.11
C LYS A 76 -23.34 -6.88 3.36
N GLN A 77 -23.55 -6.26 4.52
CA GLN A 77 -23.59 -6.96 5.79
C GLN A 77 -25.03 -7.38 6.03
N ASP A 78 -25.34 -8.63 5.69
CA ASP A 78 -26.63 -9.21 6.00
C ASP A 78 -26.52 -9.93 7.37
N ASP A 79 -27.30 -9.47 8.35
CA ASP A 79 -27.41 -10.13 9.66
C ASP A 79 -28.51 -11.19 9.59
N PHE A 80 -28.10 -12.43 9.34
CA PHE A 80 -28.99 -13.58 9.24
C PHE A 80 -29.89 -13.75 10.47
N ALA A 81 -29.41 -13.39 11.68
CA ALA A 81 -30.21 -13.52 12.90
C ALA A 81 -31.37 -12.50 12.92
N ALA A 82 -31.11 -11.28 12.47
CA ALA A 82 -32.13 -10.24 12.35
C ALA A 82 -33.17 -10.58 11.26
N GLU A 83 -32.73 -11.15 10.12
CA GLU A 83 -33.63 -11.60 9.05
C GLU A 83 -34.56 -12.74 9.52
N VAL A 84 -34.01 -13.72 10.23
CA VAL A 84 -34.80 -14.84 10.80
C VAL A 84 -35.81 -14.35 11.82
N ALA A 85 -35.42 -13.40 12.69
CA ALA A 85 -36.33 -12.80 13.66
C ALA A 85 -37.47 -11.99 13.01
N ALA A 86 -37.22 -11.36 11.87
CA ALA A 86 -38.23 -10.60 11.12
C ALA A 86 -39.22 -11.51 10.38
N MET A 87 -38.82 -12.70 9.94
CA MET A 87 -39.70 -13.66 9.25
C MET A 87 -40.57 -14.51 10.20
N ALA A 88 -40.23 -14.58 11.48
CA ALA A 88 -40.98 -15.34 12.50
C ALA A 88 -42.17 -14.57 13.12
N LYS A 89 -42.51 -13.40 12.57
CA LYS A 89 -43.57 -12.49 13.06
C LYS A 89 -44.69 -12.37 12.03
#